data_AF-A0A430RUP1-F1
#
_entry.id   AF-A0A430RUP1-F1
#
_cell.length_a   1.000
_cell.length_b   1.000
_cell.length_c   1.000
_cell.angle_alpha   90.00
_cell.angle_beta   90.00
_cell.angle_gamma   90.00
#
_symmetry.space_group_name_H-M   'P 1'
#
loop_
_entity.id
_entity.type
_entity.pdbx_description
1 polymer ?
#
loop_
_entity_poly.entity_id
_entity_poly.type
_entity_poly.pdbx_seq_one_letter_code
_entity_poly.pdbx_strand_id
1 'polypeptide(L)'
;MGGLPPRPREDPRPLKGVWRSLGYAWEGVLYAWRVQRNFRLEAYLALLALGLALWLEVNPVPVLLVSALVLSLELMNTALEALADLVSPVFHPLVKRAKDTAAAAVLLASFFALLVGLYLLLPPLLGRFGLS
;
A
#
# COMPACT_ATOMS: atom_id res chain seq x y z
N MET A 1 -28.01 11.37 25.72
CA MET A 1 -28.17 11.42 24.25
C MET A 1 -26.91 12.03 23.66
N GLY A 2 -25.95 11.19 23.24
CA GLY A 2 -24.71 11.67 22.63
C GLY A 2 -24.97 12.09 21.19
N GLY A 3 -24.83 13.38 20.91
CA GLY A 3 -24.96 13.90 19.55
C GLY A 3 -23.94 13.28 18.62
N LEU A 4 -24.35 13.01 17.38
CA LEU A 4 -23.47 12.54 16.31
C LEU A 4 -22.29 13.52 16.16
N PRO A 5 -21.07 13.03 15.90
CA PRO A 5 -19.94 13.92 15.68
C PRO A 5 -20.26 14.88 14.51
N PRO A 6 -19.87 16.16 14.63
CA PRO A 6 -20.14 17.17 13.60
C PRO A 6 -19.57 16.72 12.25
N ARG A 7 -20.35 16.94 11.18
CA ARG A 7 -19.95 16.54 9.82
C ARG A 7 -18.64 17.25 9.43
N PRO A 8 -17.71 16.57 8.74
CA PRO A 8 -16.34 17.08 8.50
C PRO A 8 -16.19 18.43 7.79
N ARG A 9 -17.27 19.04 7.28
CA ARG A 9 -17.22 20.22 6.40
C ARG A 9 -17.30 21.58 7.09
N GLU A 10 -17.42 21.66 8.42
CA GLU A 10 -17.65 22.94 9.14
C GLU A 10 -16.59 23.28 10.20
N ASP A 11 -15.30 22.96 10.01
CA ASP A 11 -14.25 23.47 10.92
C ASP A 11 -13.63 24.78 10.37
N PRO A 12 -13.87 25.94 10.99
CA PRO A 12 -13.30 27.22 10.58
C PRO A 12 -11.78 27.34 10.83
N ARG A 13 -11.13 26.29 11.35
CA ARG A 13 -9.68 26.26 11.60
C ARG A 13 -8.98 25.26 10.64
N PRO A 14 -8.50 25.71 9.47
CA PRO A 14 -8.02 24.83 8.40
C PRO A 14 -6.90 23.88 8.83
N LEU A 15 -6.00 24.35 9.71
CA LEU A 15 -4.89 23.53 10.23
C LEU A 15 -5.38 22.39 11.14
N LYS A 16 -6.42 22.61 11.97
CA LYS A 16 -6.98 21.56 12.83
C LYS A 16 -7.63 20.44 12.00
N GLY A 17 -8.21 20.80 10.85
CA GLY A 17 -8.76 19.83 9.90
C GLY A 17 -7.70 18.89 9.29
N VAL A 18 -6.53 19.42 8.92
CA VAL A 18 -5.43 18.64 8.32
C VAL A 18 -4.83 17.64 9.31
N TRP A 19 -4.56 18.06 10.55
CA TRP A 19 -4.03 17.13 11.56
C TRP A 19 -5.01 15.99 11.86
N ARG A 20 -6.32 16.28 11.83
CA ARG A 20 -7.35 15.27 12.03
C ARG A 20 -7.45 14.29 10.86
N SER A 21 -7.35 14.76 9.61
CA SER A 21 -7.36 13.87 8.44
C SER A 21 -6.12 12.98 8.38
N LEU A 22 -4.94 13.50 8.76
CA LEU A 22 -3.73 12.70 8.91
C LEU A 22 -3.88 11.63 10.00
N GLY A 23 -4.54 11.95 11.11
CA GLY A 23 -4.89 10.97 12.15
C GLY A 23 -5.70 9.80 11.60
N TYR A 24 -6.77 10.07 10.84
CA TYR A 24 -7.58 9.01 10.22
C TYR A 24 -6.81 8.19 9.18
N ALA A 25 -5.98 8.84 8.36
CA ALA A 25 -5.12 8.12 7.41
C ALA A 25 -4.14 7.18 8.13
N TRP A 26 -3.55 7.64 9.23
CA TRP A 26 -2.66 6.83 10.05
C TRP A 26 -3.36 5.63 10.69
N GLU A 27 -4.57 5.81 11.22
CA GLU A 27 -5.40 4.70 11.71
C GLU A 27 -5.65 3.65 10.63
N GLY A 28 -5.91 4.08 9.39
CA GLY A 28 -6.06 3.18 8.24
C GLY A 28 -4.80 2.36 7.94
N VAL A 29 -3.63 3.00 7.96
CA VAL A 29 -2.33 2.31 7.78
C VAL A 29 -2.08 1.32 8.92
N LEU A 30 -2.34 1.71 10.17
CA LEU A 30 -2.18 0.83 11.33
C LEU A 30 -3.14 -0.37 11.28
N TYR A 31 -4.37 -0.17 10.81
CA TYR A 31 -5.34 -1.23 10.60
C TYR A 31 -4.80 -2.25 9.58
N ALA A 32 -4.39 -1.79 8.40
CA ALA A 32 -3.82 -2.65 7.38
C ALA A 32 -2.55 -3.37 7.88
N TRP A 33 -1.66 -2.66 8.57
CA TRP A 33 -0.46 -3.25 9.16
C TRP A 33 -0.76 -4.39 10.14
N ARG A 34 -1.84 -4.29 10.93
CA ARG A 34 -2.22 -5.33 11.91
C ARG A 34 -2.92 -6.51 11.24
N VAL A 35 -3.86 -6.24 10.35
CA VAL A 35 -4.75 -7.24 9.77
C VAL A 35 -4.10 -7.96 8.57
N GLN A 36 -3.42 -7.22 7.70
CA GLN A 36 -2.97 -7.74 6.41
C GLN A 36 -1.50 -8.19 6.47
N ARG A 37 -1.29 -9.49 6.27
CA ARG A 37 0.06 -10.06 6.14
C ARG A 37 0.78 -9.57 4.89
N ASN A 38 0.05 -9.45 3.77
CA ASN A 38 0.62 -9.03 2.49
C ASN A 38 1.15 -7.60 2.57
N PHE A 39 0.38 -6.66 3.12
CA PHE A 39 0.86 -5.30 3.39
C PHE A 39 2.19 -5.24 4.16
N ARG A 40 2.37 -6.06 5.20
CA ARG A 40 3.64 -6.13 5.93
C ARG A 40 4.77 -6.67 5.06
N LEU A 41 4.52 -7.74 4.31
CA LEU A 41 5.51 -8.35 3.42
C LEU A 41 5.95 -7.38 2.32
N GLU A 42 5.02 -6.70 1.68
CA GLU A 42 5.28 -5.70 0.65
C GLU A 42 6.07 -4.51 1.22
N ALA A 43 5.74 -4.05 2.43
CA ALA A 43 6.50 -3.00 3.10
C ALA A 43 7.93 -3.42 3.43
N TYR A 44 8.15 -4.66 3.90
CA TYR A 44 9.50 -5.18 4.15
C TYR A 44 10.30 -5.33 2.85
N LEU A 45 9.68 -5.81 1.77
CA LEU A 45 10.32 -5.90 0.46
C LEU A 45 10.66 -4.52 -0.10
N ALA A 46 9.79 -3.53 0.06
CA ALA A 46 10.04 -2.15 -0.32
C ALA A 46 11.24 -1.56 0.44
N LEU A 47 11.31 -1.78 1.76
CA LEU A 47 12.44 -1.34 2.58
C LEU A 47 13.74 -2.03 2.17
N LEU A 48 13.69 -3.34 1.88
CA LEU A 48 14.86 -4.09 1.39
C LEU A 48 15.33 -3.56 0.04
N ALA A 49 14.43 -3.39 -0.92
CA ALA A 49 14.74 -2.87 -2.25
C ALA A 49 15.32 -1.45 -2.18
N LEU A 50 14.78 -0.61 -1.29
CA LEU A 50 15.32 0.74 -1.06
C LEU A 50 16.73 0.68 -0.44
N GLY A 51 16.94 -0.18 0.55
CA GLY A 51 18.26 -0.40 1.14
C GLY A 51 19.29 -0.87 0.12
N LEU A 52 18.90 -1.79 -0.77
CA LEU A 52 19.74 -2.26 -1.87
C LEU A 52 20.03 -1.15 -2.89
N ALA A 53 19.02 -0.36 -3.28
CA ALA A 53 19.22 0.77 -4.20
C ALA A 53 20.24 1.78 -3.65
N LEU A 54 20.11 2.14 -2.37
CA LEU A 54 21.05 3.06 -1.71
C LEU A 54 22.45 2.45 -1.59
N TRP A 55 22.56 1.17 -1.23
CA TRP A 55 23.86 0.48 -1.10
C TRP A 55 24.58 0.30 -2.45
N LEU A 56 23.82 0.11 -3.53
CA LEU A 56 24.34 0.00 -4.90
C LEU A 56 24.51 1.36 -5.58
N GLU A 57 24.21 2.47 -4.89
CA GLU A 57 24.28 3.84 -5.42
C GLU A 57 23.41 4.05 -6.67
N VAL A 58 22.29 3.33 -6.75
CA VAL A 58 21.28 3.46 -7.82
C VAL A 58 20.22 4.48 -7.39
N ASN A 59 19.68 5.22 -8.36
CA ASN A 59 18.58 6.16 -8.11
C ASN A 59 17.41 5.45 -7.38
N PRO A 60 17.05 5.86 -6.14
CA PRO A 60 16.00 5.20 -5.36
C PRO A 60 14.58 5.59 -5.80
N VAL A 61 14.41 6.63 -6.62
CA VAL A 61 13.09 7.18 -6.99
C VAL A 61 12.17 6.12 -7.61
N PRO A 62 12.58 5.28 -8.59
CA PRO A 62 11.71 4.26 -9.13
C PRO A 62 11.26 3.25 -8.08
N VAL A 63 12.15 2.84 -7.16
CA VAL A 63 11.83 1.92 -6.05
C VAL A 63 10.78 2.53 -5.13
N LEU A 64 10.94 3.81 -4.76
CA LEU A 64 9.96 4.54 -3.96
C LEU A 64 8.59 4.62 -4.65
N LEU A 65 8.56 4.92 -5.95
CA LEU A 65 7.32 5.06 -6.71
C LEU A 65 6.57 3.73 -6.84
N VAL A 66 7.25 2.64 -7.24
CA VAL A 66 6.59 1.34 -7.37
C VAL A 66 6.16 0.77 -6.02
N SER A 67 6.96 0.98 -4.97
CA SER A 67 6.59 0.56 -3.61
C SER A 67 5.38 1.34 -3.08
N ALA A 68 5.34 2.65 -3.31
CA ALA A 68 4.21 3.48 -2.93
C ALA A 68 2.93 3.06 -3.68
N LEU A 69 3.04 2.70 -4.96
CA LEU A 69 1.91 2.20 -5.75
C LEU A 69 1.38 0.88 -5.18
N VAL A 70 2.25 -0.10 -4.95
CA VAL A 70 1.88 -1.42 -4.40
C VAL A 70 1.19 -1.26 -3.05
N LEU A 71 1.81 -0.55 -2.11
CA LEU A 71 1.24 -0.34 -0.78
C LEU A 71 -0.09 0.43 -0.82
N SER A 72 -0.24 1.39 -1.73
CA SER A 72 -1.50 2.13 -1.90
C SER A 72 -2.62 1.23 -2.42
N LEU A 73 -2.31 0.34 -3.37
CA LEU A 73 -3.28 -0.62 -3.89
C LEU A 73 -3.66 -1.67 -2.85
N GLU A 74 -2.71 -2.09 -2.01
CA GLU A 74 -2.98 -3.02 -0.92
C GLU A 74 -3.87 -2.38 0.17
N LEU A 75 -3.66 -1.09 0.49
CA LEU A 75 -4.58 -0.33 1.35
C LEU A 75 -5.97 -0.22 0.74
N MET A 76 -6.06 0.01 -0.57
CA MET A 76 -7.34 0.05 -1.29
C MET A 76 -8.04 -1.32 -1.30
N ASN A 77 -7.29 -2.41 -1.50
CA ASN A 77 -7.80 -3.77 -1.42
C ASN A 77 -8.36 -4.04 -0.02
N THR A 78 -7.61 -3.67 1.03
CA THR A 78 -8.04 -3.80 2.43
C THR A 78 -9.34 -3.04 2.72
N ALA A 79 -9.44 -1.81 2.22
CA ALA A 79 -10.65 -0.99 2.38
C ALA A 79 -11.86 -1.60 1.65
N LEU A 80 -11.64 -2.14 0.44
CA LEU A 80 -12.67 -2.82 -0.34
C LEU A 80 -13.12 -4.12 0.34
N GLU A 81 -12.19 -4.90 0.91
CA GLU A 81 -12.51 -6.10 1.70
C GLU A 81 -13.40 -5.75 2.90
N ALA A 82 -13.03 -4.72 3.67
CA ALA A 82 -13.81 -4.28 4.82
C ALA A 82 -15.22 -3.80 4.42
N LEU A 83 -15.33 -3.05 3.32
CA LEU A 83 -16.62 -2.61 2.79
C LEU A 83 -17.47 -3.81 2.30
N ALA A 84 -16.84 -4.73 1.58
CA ALA A 84 -17.48 -5.94 1.07
C ALA A 84 -18.03 -6.83 2.19
N ASP A 85 -17.28 -6.99 3.28
CA ASP A 85 -17.70 -7.76 4.45
C ASP A 85 -18.87 -7.09 5.19
N LEU A 86 -18.93 -5.76 5.19
CA LEU A 86 -20.06 -5.02 5.74
C LEU A 86 -21.34 -5.17 4.89
N VAL A 87 -21.24 -5.04 3.57
CA VAL A 87 -22.42 -5.03 2.69
C VAL A 87 -22.97 -6.44 2.38
N SER A 88 -22.14 -7.47 2.48
CA SER A 88 -22.52 -8.85 2.14
C SER A 88 -21.89 -9.85 3.13
N PRO A 89 -22.48 -10.01 4.32
CA PRO A 89 -22.00 -10.96 5.33
C PRO A 89 -22.16 -12.43 4.89
N VAL A 90 -22.98 -12.69 3.87
CA VAL A 90 -23.13 -13.98 3.21
C VAL A 90 -22.51 -13.89 1.81
N PHE A 91 -22.02 -15.01 1.28
CA PHE A 91 -21.44 -15.09 -0.06
C PHE A 91 -22.37 -14.47 -1.12
N HIS A 92 -21.82 -13.55 -1.91
CA HIS A 92 -22.49 -12.98 -3.08
C HIS A 92 -21.54 -12.97 -4.29
N PRO A 93 -21.95 -13.51 -5.46
CA PRO A 93 -21.06 -13.64 -6.63
C PRO A 93 -20.42 -12.32 -7.09
N LEU A 94 -21.14 -11.19 -7.01
CA LEU A 94 -20.60 -9.88 -7.37
C LEU A 94 -19.53 -9.41 -6.37
N VAL A 95 -19.72 -9.67 -5.08
CA VAL A 95 -18.74 -9.31 -4.05
C VAL A 95 -17.49 -10.14 -4.20
N LYS A 96 -17.63 -11.45 -4.50
CA LYS A 96 -16.49 -12.30 -4.87
C LYS A 96 -15.70 -11.68 -6.03
N ARG A 97 -16.38 -11.31 -7.13
CA ARG A 97 -15.71 -10.70 -8.30
C ARG A 97 -15.00 -9.39 -7.96
N ALA A 98 -15.60 -8.55 -7.11
CA ALA A 98 -14.99 -7.30 -6.66
C ALA A 98 -13.71 -7.56 -5.85
N LYS A 99 -13.76 -8.46 -4.87
CA LYS A 99 -12.58 -8.87 -4.08
C LYS A 99 -11.48 -9.49 -4.96
N ASP A 100 -11.85 -10.42 -5.83
CA ASP A 100 -10.89 -11.08 -6.74
C ASP A 100 -10.19 -10.06 -7.66
N THR A 101 -10.92 -9.05 -8.12
CA THR A 101 -10.38 -8.00 -9.00
C THR A 101 -9.47 -7.03 -8.24
N ALA A 102 -9.82 -6.69 -6.99
CA ALA A 102 -8.98 -5.86 -6.14
C ALA A 102 -7.65 -6.57 -5.81
N ALA A 103 -7.70 -7.86 -5.46
CA ALA A 103 -6.52 -8.68 -5.25
C ALA A 103 -5.68 -8.80 -6.54
N ALA A 104 -6.32 -8.93 -7.71
CA ALA A 104 -5.61 -8.96 -8.99
C ALA A 104 -4.88 -7.65 -9.30
N ALA A 105 -5.43 -6.50 -8.90
CA ALA A 105 -4.77 -5.20 -9.06
C ALA A 105 -3.48 -5.10 -8.23
N VAL A 106 -3.51 -5.56 -6.98
CA VAL A 106 -2.30 -5.66 -6.13
C VAL A 106 -1.28 -6.60 -6.76
N LEU A 107 -1.72 -7.80 -7.19
CA LEU A 107 -0.84 -8.78 -7.83
C LEU A 107 -0.13 -8.21 -9.05
N LEU A 108 -0.87 -7.49 -9.91
CA LEU A 108 -0.30 -6.88 -11.10
C LEU A 108 0.73 -5.80 -10.75
N ALA A 109 0.43 -4.94 -9.77
CA ALA A 109 1.36 -3.92 -9.33
C ALA A 109 2.63 -4.53 -8.71
N SER A 110 2.49 -5.56 -7.87
CA SER A 110 3.61 -6.27 -7.25
C SER A 110 4.47 -7.01 -8.27
N PHE A 111 3.87 -7.55 -9.34
CA PHE A 111 4.59 -8.12 -10.46
C PHE A 111 5.44 -7.08 -11.20
N PHE A 112 4.88 -5.93 -11.55
CA PHE A 112 5.65 -4.87 -12.21
C PHE A 112 6.71 -4.24 -11.29
N ALA A 113 6.42 -4.11 -9.99
CA ALA A 113 7.41 -3.68 -9.01
C ALA A 113 8.61 -4.64 -8.95
N LEU A 114 8.37 -5.95 -9.03
CA LEU A 114 9.42 -6.96 -9.16
C LEU A 114 10.24 -6.76 -10.43
N LEU A 115 9.60 -6.58 -11.59
CA LEU A 115 10.31 -6.35 -12.85
C LEU A 115 11.18 -5.08 -12.81
N VAL A 116 10.66 -3.99 -12.27
CA VAL A 116 11.41 -2.74 -12.09
C VAL A 116 12.58 -2.94 -11.12
N GLY A 117 12.36 -3.65 -10.01
CA GLY A 117 13.40 -3.99 -9.05
C GLY A 117 14.51 -4.83 -9.67
N LEU A 118 14.16 -5.87 -10.44
CA LEU A 118 15.13 -6.69 -11.16
C LEU A 118 15.92 -5.86 -12.18
N TYR A 119 15.23 -5.05 -12.99
CA TYR A 119 15.90 -4.22 -14.00
C TYR A 119 16.90 -3.23 -13.38
N LEU A 120 16.55 -2.61 -12.26
CA LEU A 120 17.38 -1.58 -11.62
C LEU A 120 18.49 -2.16 -10.74
N LEU A 121 18.19 -3.21 -9.98
CA LEU A 121 19.09 -3.72 -8.95
C LEU A 121 19.94 -4.89 -9.45
N LEU A 122 19.45 -5.72 -10.36
CA LEU A 122 20.15 -6.94 -10.75
C LEU A 122 21.51 -6.67 -11.45
N PRO A 123 21.63 -5.79 -12.45
CA PRO A 123 22.92 -5.53 -13.09
C PRO A 123 24.02 -5.01 -12.12
N PRO A 124 23.78 -3.96 -11.31
CA PRO A 124 24.79 -3.47 -10.37
C PRO A 124 25.06 -4.49 -9.25
N LEU A 125 24.08 -5.30 -8.86
CA LEU A 125 24.29 -6.39 -7.91
C LEU A 125 25.25 -7.45 -8.47
N LEU A 126 25.06 -7.90 -9.71
CA LEU A 126 25.97 -8.84 -10.38
C LEU A 126 27.38 -8.27 -10.50
N GLY A 127 27.52 -6.99 -10.85
CA GLY A 127 28.82 -6.30 -10.90
C GLY A 127 29.53 -6.27 -9.55
N ARG A 128 28.79 -6.06 -8.45
CA ARG A 128 29.34 -6.07 -7.08
C ARG A 128 29.92 -7.43 -6.68
N PHE A 129 29.38 -8.52 -7.23
CA PHE A 129 29.83 -9.90 -6.97
C PHE A 129 30.79 -10.45 -8.06
N GLY A 130 31.17 -9.64 -9.05
CA GLY A 130 32.07 -10.07 -10.12
C GLY A 130 31.45 -11.09 -11.08
N LEU A 131 30.12 -11.08 -11.23
CA LEU A 131 29.35 -12.00 -12.07
C LEU A 131 28.91 -11.39 -13.41
N SER A 132 29.42 -10.21 -13.77
CA SER A 132 29.08 -9.43 -14.98
C SER A 132 30.30 -9.15 -15.84
#